data_AF-A0A8B8AIR4-F1
#
_entry.id   AF-A0A8B8AIR4-F1
#
_cell.length_a   1.000
_cell.length_b   1.000
_cell.length_c   1.000
_cell.angle_alpha   90.00
_cell.angle_beta   90.00
_cell.angle_gamma   90.00
#
_symmetry.space_group_name_H-M   'P 1'
#
loop_
_entity.id
_entity.type
_entity.pdbx_description
1 polymer ?
#
loop_
_entity_poly.entity_id
_entity_poly.type
_entity_poly.pdbx_seq_one_letter_code
_entity_poly.pdbx_strand_id
1 'polypeptide(L)'
;MDVNPNCPDAKDFITFCTDCIKENLKFSFDLKSVKDMRKDMVFVRQKKIMKIIADINKDIKKTEETAKHLDKANYFYSFWDRAMVEFLEETKLLIHTVINGETEEHKVVGIKRRKCGHGTTDIVKRDKSFFHSYCEMFGRIFFLKERYLPVETFLCRNKTVKSKPDVTYRFYQDPALREECALKEECATSLLFIKVKDTAVKTNTIDAPLEEQVGLKIMGQVGCELIAASRTSVFWPNSLGIICMETKLIFVFLKRSQDHYRSIVRTKHESGPTDGEGKISYSQPFDMLNADDRQKMADLLFWLGCIQDYKNYKFI
;
A
#
# COMPACT_ATOMS: atom_id res chain seq x y z
N MET A 1 14.62 20.39 1.83
CA MET A 1 13.54 19.75 1.07
C MET A 1 12.42 20.77 1.01
N ASP A 2 12.29 21.50 -0.10
CA ASP A 2 11.12 22.34 -0.36
C ASP A 2 10.36 21.73 -1.54
N VAL A 3 9.60 20.68 -1.25
CA VAL A 3 8.57 20.19 -2.16
C VAL A 3 7.32 20.97 -1.76
N ASN A 4 7.16 22.15 -2.37
CA ASN A 4 6.11 23.15 -2.17
C ASN A 4 5.21 22.98 -0.91
N PRO A 5 5.56 23.61 0.23
CA PRO A 5 4.84 23.50 1.50
C PRO A 5 3.62 24.42 1.65
N ASN A 6 3.23 25.18 0.63
CA ASN A 6 2.23 26.25 0.76
C ASN A 6 0.90 25.96 0.07
N CYS A 7 0.31 24.80 0.38
CA CYS A 7 -1.14 24.65 0.32
C CYS A 7 -1.65 24.53 1.77
N PRO A 8 -2.01 25.65 2.43
CA PRO A 8 -2.55 25.64 3.79
C PRO A 8 -3.69 24.62 3.94
N ASP A 9 -4.52 24.53 2.90
CA ASP A 9 -5.67 23.63 2.85
C ASP A 9 -5.27 22.15 2.82
N ALA A 10 -4.09 21.78 2.30
CA ALA A 10 -3.66 20.39 2.26
C ALA A 10 -3.37 19.84 3.65
N LYS A 11 -2.79 20.64 4.55
CA LYS A 11 -2.52 20.21 5.92
C LYS A 11 -3.81 20.06 6.72
N ASP A 12 -4.71 21.04 6.62
CA ASP A 12 -6.00 21.00 7.31
C ASP A 12 -6.86 19.85 6.77
N PHE A 13 -6.79 19.60 5.46
CA PHE A 13 -7.43 18.48 4.83
C PHE A 13 -6.88 17.11 5.26
N ILE A 14 -5.55 16.94 5.28
CA ILE A 14 -4.93 15.71 5.78
C ILE A 14 -5.34 15.47 7.23
N THR A 15 -5.32 16.52 8.06
CA THR A 15 -5.76 16.46 9.46
C THR A 15 -7.21 15.99 9.56
N PHE A 16 -8.11 16.62 8.80
CA PHE A 16 -9.52 16.22 8.72
C PHE A 16 -9.70 14.74 8.30
N CYS A 17 -8.93 14.28 7.31
CA CYS A 17 -9.01 12.91 6.82
C CYS A 17 -8.47 11.90 7.84
N THR A 18 -7.37 12.22 8.52
CA THR A 18 -6.82 11.41 9.61
C THR A 18 -7.81 11.31 10.77
N ASP A 19 -8.46 12.41 11.14
CA ASP A 19 -9.52 12.42 12.16
C ASP A 19 -10.70 11.55 11.72
N CYS A 20 -11.10 11.65 10.45
CA CYS A 20 -12.14 10.78 9.90
C CYS A 20 -11.76 9.29 10.00
N ILE A 21 -10.50 8.89 9.75
CA ILE A 21 -10.05 7.51 9.94
C ILE A 21 -10.12 7.11 11.40
N LYS A 22 -9.57 7.94 12.30
CA LYS A 22 -9.57 7.69 13.75
C LYS A 22 -10.98 7.52 14.31
N GLU A 23 -11.93 8.27 13.77
CA GLU A 23 -13.31 8.21 14.20
C GLU A 23 -14.10 7.05 13.62
N ASN A 24 -13.85 6.65 12.37
CA ASN A 24 -14.70 5.71 11.64
C ASN A 24 -14.13 4.29 11.51
N LEU A 25 -12.82 4.12 11.70
CA LEU A 25 -12.11 2.84 11.53
C LEU A 25 -11.55 2.34 12.87
N LYS A 26 -12.44 1.97 13.79
CA LYS A 26 -12.13 1.68 15.20
C LYS A 26 -11.91 0.20 15.52
N PHE A 27 -12.37 -0.72 14.69
CA PHE A 27 -12.15 -2.14 14.92
C PHE A 27 -10.65 -2.41 15.11
N SER A 28 -10.28 -3.32 15.99
CA SER A 28 -8.87 -3.64 16.19
C SER A 28 -8.73 -5.11 16.52
N PHE A 29 -7.95 -5.83 15.71
CA PHE A 29 -7.68 -7.24 15.95
C PHE A 29 -6.31 -7.64 15.39
N ASP A 30 -5.79 -8.76 15.90
CA ASP A 30 -4.53 -9.35 15.48
C ASP A 30 -4.81 -10.56 14.58
N LEU A 31 -4.23 -10.58 13.37
CA LEU A 31 -4.47 -11.65 12.40
C LEU A 31 -4.05 -13.02 12.94
N LYS A 32 -2.98 -13.08 13.74
CA LYS A 32 -2.51 -14.33 14.34
C LYS A 32 -3.53 -14.87 15.33
N SER A 33 -4.07 -14.01 16.18
CA SER A 33 -5.15 -14.35 17.11
C SER A 33 -6.40 -14.85 16.38
N VAL A 34 -6.75 -14.25 15.24
CA VAL A 34 -7.84 -14.72 14.35
C VAL A 34 -7.53 -16.11 13.78
N LYS A 35 -6.31 -16.34 13.29
CA LYS A 35 -5.86 -17.67 12.80
C LYS A 35 -5.91 -18.73 13.90
N ASP A 36 -5.54 -18.38 15.13
CA ASP A 36 -5.55 -19.29 16.27
C ASP A 36 -6.97 -19.71 16.69
N MET A 37 -8.01 -18.95 16.34
CA MET A 37 -9.42 -19.34 16.55
C MET A 37 -9.81 -20.61 15.78
N ARG A 38 -9.02 -21.05 14.79
CA ARG A 38 -9.20 -22.37 14.14
C ARG A 38 -9.17 -23.53 15.13
N LYS A 39 -8.44 -23.36 16.24
CA LYS A 39 -8.28 -24.36 17.31
C LYS A 39 -9.43 -24.35 18.31
N ASP A 40 -10.26 -23.32 18.31
CA ASP A 40 -11.41 -23.22 19.22
C ASP A 40 -12.50 -24.23 18.84
N MET A 41 -13.29 -24.64 19.84
CA MET A 41 -14.55 -25.35 19.58
C MET A 41 -15.46 -24.51 18.68
N VAL A 42 -16.17 -25.17 17.75
CA VAL A 42 -16.97 -24.52 16.69
C VAL A 42 -17.89 -23.42 17.23
N PHE A 43 -18.59 -23.69 18.32
CA PHE A 43 -19.50 -22.71 18.94
C PHE A 43 -18.77 -21.48 19.50
N VAL A 44 -17.63 -21.68 20.17
CA VAL A 44 -16.80 -20.60 20.70
C VAL A 44 -16.25 -19.74 19.56
N ARG A 45 -15.77 -20.40 18.51
CA ARG A 45 -15.28 -19.76 17.28
C ARG A 45 -16.35 -18.90 16.63
N GLN A 46 -17.55 -19.44 16.41
CA GLN A 46 -18.67 -18.68 15.84
C GLN A 46 -19.04 -17.46 16.67
N LYS A 47 -19.08 -17.59 18.01
CA LYS A 47 -19.37 -16.46 18.90
C LYS A 47 -18.32 -15.34 18.79
N LYS A 48 -17.03 -15.70 18.72
CA LYS A 48 -15.93 -14.72 18.53
C LYS A 48 -16.03 -14.03 17.16
N ILE A 49 -16.31 -14.78 16.09
CA ILE A 49 -16.53 -14.22 14.75
C ILE A 49 -17.67 -13.23 14.74
N MET A 50 -18.83 -13.61 15.29
CA MET A 50 -20.00 -12.73 15.32
C MET A 50 -19.69 -11.41 16.03
N LYS A 51 -18.85 -11.44 17.08
CA LYS A 51 -18.38 -10.23 17.76
C LYS A 51 -17.52 -9.36 16.85
N ILE A 52 -16.51 -9.94 16.18
CA ILE A 52 -15.64 -9.20 15.24
C ILE A 52 -16.47 -8.59 14.11
N ILE A 53 -17.37 -9.36 13.50
CA ILE A 53 -18.25 -8.89 12.42
C ILE A 53 -19.17 -7.78 12.92
N ALA A 54 -19.68 -7.87 14.15
CA ALA A 54 -20.49 -6.81 14.74
C ALA A 54 -19.70 -5.51 14.93
N ASP A 55 -18.44 -5.60 15.37
CA ASP A 55 -17.55 -4.44 15.51
C ASP A 55 -17.28 -3.80 14.14
N ILE A 56 -16.99 -4.60 13.10
CA ILE A 56 -16.79 -4.08 11.73
C ILE A 56 -18.08 -3.45 11.17
N ASN A 57 -19.25 -4.07 11.38
CA ASN A 57 -20.52 -3.52 10.92
C ASN A 57 -20.88 -2.19 11.62
N LYS A 58 -20.46 -2.02 12.87
CA LYS A 58 -20.60 -0.73 13.58
C LYS A 58 -19.78 0.36 12.89
N ASP A 59 -18.56 0.06 12.48
CA ASP A 59 -17.70 0.99 11.75
C ASP A 59 -18.24 1.32 10.35
N ILE A 60 -18.80 0.33 9.63
CA ILE A 60 -19.50 0.56 8.35
C ILE A 60 -20.63 1.55 8.55
N LYS A 61 -21.52 1.28 9.50
CA LYS A 61 -22.68 2.12 9.77
C LYS A 61 -22.27 3.54 10.16
N LYS A 62 -21.21 3.67 10.96
CA LYS A 62 -20.66 4.98 11.34
C LYS A 62 -20.09 5.73 10.13
N THR A 63 -19.33 5.04 9.27
CA THR A 63 -18.79 5.61 8.04
C THR A 63 -19.92 6.14 7.13
N GLU A 64 -20.96 5.34 6.92
CA GLU A 64 -22.15 5.72 6.15
C GLU A 64 -22.90 6.92 6.76
N GLU A 65 -22.93 7.02 8.10
CA GLU A 65 -23.50 8.16 8.81
C GLU A 65 -22.66 9.43 8.62
N THR A 66 -21.33 9.36 8.78
CA THR A 66 -20.42 10.47 8.50
C THR A 66 -20.56 10.94 7.04
N ALA A 67 -20.62 10.02 6.09
CA ALA A 67 -20.75 10.33 4.67
C ALA A 67 -22.03 11.08 4.29
N LYS A 68 -23.10 11.02 5.10
CA LYS A 68 -24.33 11.82 4.89
C LYS A 68 -24.11 13.31 5.13
N HIS A 69 -23.14 13.66 5.98
CA HIS A 69 -22.81 15.04 6.35
C HIS A 69 -21.70 15.63 5.48
N LEU A 70 -21.05 14.82 4.64
CA LEU A 70 -20.05 15.27 3.69
C LEU A 70 -20.71 15.79 2.41
N ASP A 71 -20.09 16.80 1.80
CA ASP A 71 -20.54 17.31 0.52
C ASP A 71 -20.39 16.24 -0.58
N LYS A 72 -21.52 15.69 -1.02
CA LYS A 72 -21.55 14.65 -2.06
C LYS A 72 -21.16 15.17 -3.44
N ALA A 73 -21.19 16.49 -3.66
CA ALA A 73 -20.66 17.07 -4.88
C ALA A 73 -19.13 17.06 -4.90
N ASN A 74 -18.50 16.94 -3.72
CA ASN A 74 -17.07 16.75 -3.62
C ASN A 74 -16.69 15.29 -3.96
N TYR A 75 -16.07 15.11 -5.12
CA TYR A 75 -15.56 13.83 -5.60
C TYR A 75 -14.71 13.11 -4.55
N PHE A 76 -13.98 13.86 -3.74
CA PHE A 76 -13.13 13.32 -2.69
C PHE A 76 -13.90 12.52 -1.64
N TYR A 77 -14.92 13.12 -1.05
CA TYR A 77 -15.69 12.49 0.03
C TYR A 77 -16.44 11.26 -0.48
N SER A 78 -16.99 11.33 -1.69
CA SER A 78 -17.65 10.18 -2.32
C SER A 78 -16.69 9.02 -2.64
N PHE A 79 -15.44 9.32 -3.01
CA PHE A 79 -14.42 8.30 -3.23
C PHE A 79 -13.94 7.69 -1.90
N TRP A 80 -13.71 8.52 -0.89
CA TRP A 80 -13.24 8.09 0.42
C TRP A 80 -14.23 7.17 1.14
N ASP A 81 -15.50 7.56 1.20
CA ASP A 81 -16.59 6.77 1.80
C ASP A 81 -16.65 5.37 1.16
N ARG A 82 -16.63 5.33 -0.17
CA ARG A 82 -16.63 4.07 -0.91
C ARG A 82 -15.41 3.22 -0.60
N ALA A 83 -14.21 3.80 -0.57
CA ALA A 83 -12.99 3.06 -0.27
C ALA A 83 -13.00 2.47 1.16
N MET A 84 -13.54 3.23 2.13
CA MET A 84 -13.69 2.79 3.52
C MET A 84 -14.65 1.60 3.64
N VAL A 85 -15.83 1.69 3.04
CA VAL A 85 -16.81 0.59 3.05
C VAL A 85 -16.26 -0.64 2.33
N GLU A 86 -15.63 -0.47 1.16
CA GLU A 86 -14.99 -1.58 0.43
C GLU A 86 -13.93 -2.29 1.29
N PHE A 87 -13.07 -1.54 1.99
CA PHE A 87 -12.07 -2.11 2.89
C PHE A 87 -12.69 -2.85 4.08
N LEU A 88 -13.71 -2.30 4.72
CA LEU A 88 -14.42 -2.93 5.84
C LEU A 88 -15.12 -4.23 5.42
N GLU A 89 -15.73 -4.25 4.22
CA GLU A 89 -16.36 -5.44 3.65
C GLU A 89 -15.33 -6.54 3.32
N GLU A 90 -14.21 -6.20 2.65
CA GLU A 90 -13.14 -7.17 2.42
C GLU A 90 -12.49 -7.64 3.72
N THR A 91 -12.49 -6.80 4.76
CA THR A 91 -12.00 -7.21 6.09
C THR A 91 -12.88 -8.30 6.69
N LYS A 92 -14.22 -8.26 6.50
CA LYS A 92 -15.11 -9.36 6.89
C LYS A 92 -14.80 -10.64 6.10
N LEU A 93 -14.53 -10.52 4.80
CA LEU A 93 -14.14 -11.64 3.96
C LEU A 93 -12.81 -12.25 4.42
N LEU A 94 -11.80 -11.43 4.72
CA LEU A 94 -10.53 -11.87 5.30
C LEU A 94 -10.76 -12.71 6.57
N ILE A 95 -11.56 -12.20 7.52
CA ILE A 95 -11.87 -12.92 8.76
C ILE A 95 -12.50 -14.28 8.47
N HIS A 96 -13.47 -14.34 7.55
CA HIS A 96 -14.13 -15.59 7.18
C HIS A 96 -13.18 -16.60 6.54
N THR A 97 -12.44 -16.18 5.50
CA THR A 97 -11.49 -17.04 4.77
C THR A 97 -10.38 -17.54 5.68
N VAL A 98 -9.80 -16.64 6.48
CA VAL A 98 -8.71 -17.00 7.42
C VAL A 98 -9.20 -17.97 8.48
N ILE A 99 -10.45 -17.88 8.96
CA ILE A 99 -10.90 -18.81 10.00
C ILE A 99 -11.31 -20.17 9.43
N ASN A 100 -11.86 -20.23 8.21
CA ASN A 100 -12.32 -21.50 7.66
C ASN A 100 -11.20 -22.37 7.09
N GLY A 101 -9.96 -21.88 7.04
CA GLY A 101 -8.83 -22.65 6.48
C GLY A 101 -8.98 -22.90 4.99
N GLU A 102 -9.90 -22.19 4.36
CA GLU A 102 -10.10 -22.07 2.94
C GLU A 102 -8.77 -21.62 2.30
N THR A 103 -8.21 -22.42 1.39
CA THR A 103 -7.00 -22.05 0.64
C THR A 103 -7.19 -20.66 0.05
N GLU A 104 -6.21 -19.76 0.13
CA GLU A 104 -6.32 -18.38 -0.37
C GLU A 104 -6.62 -18.25 -1.88
N GLU A 105 -6.81 -19.38 -2.59
CA GLU A 105 -7.62 -19.50 -3.79
C GLU A 105 -9.11 -19.57 -3.45
N HIS A 106 -9.78 -18.45 -3.17
CA HIS A 106 -11.23 -18.43 -2.90
C HIS A 106 -12.08 -17.60 -3.85
N LYS A 107 -13.23 -18.22 -4.19
CA LYS A 107 -14.32 -17.71 -5.01
C LYS A 107 -14.94 -16.49 -4.33
N VAL A 108 -14.86 -15.33 -4.98
CA VAL A 108 -15.62 -14.16 -4.55
C VAL A 108 -17.11 -14.44 -4.83
N VAL A 109 -17.93 -14.47 -3.78
CA VAL A 109 -19.38 -14.27 -3.93
C VAL A 109 -19.54 -12.81 -4.32
N GLY A 110 -19.71 -12.56 -5.62
CA GLY A 110 -19.91 -11.21 -6.14
C GLY A 110 -21.04 -10.52 -5.39
N ILE A 111 -20.77 -9.33 -4.84
CA ILE A 111 -21.82 -8.41 -4.40
C ILE A 111 -22.70 -8.18 -5.63
N LYS A 112 -23.91 -8.73 -5.61
CA LYS A 112 -24.89 -8.56 -6.67
C LYS A 112 -25.11 -7.07 -6.87
N ARG A 113 -24.60 -6.51 -7.98
CA ARG A 113 -25.26 -5.37 -8.61
C ARG A 113 -26.70 -5.83 -8.88
N ARG A 114 -27.69 -5.18 -8.24
CA ARG A 114 -29.09 -5.34 -8.63
C ARG A 114 -29.20 -5.00 -10.11
N LYS A 115 -29.24 -6.03 -10.95
CA LYS A 115 -29.91 -6.02 -12.24
C LYS A 115 -30.84 -7.22 -12.26
N CYS A 116 -32.07 -6.95 -12.68
CA CYS A 116 -33.15 -7.90 -12.78
C CYS A 116 -32.74 -9.19 -13.49
N GLY A 117 -33.23 -10.32 -12.98
CA GLY A 117 -33.38 -11.56 -13.75
C GLY A 117 -32.21 -12.53 -13.65
N HIS A 118 -32.50 -13.69 -13.04
CA HIS A 118 -31.77 -14.97 -13.10
C HIS A 118 -30.32 -15.00 -12.58
N GLY A 119 -30.14 -15.76 -11.49
CA GLY A 119 -28.86 -15.94 -10.84
C GLY A 119 -27.95 -16.91 -11.57
N THR A 120 -26.90 -16.38 -12.19
CA THR A 120 -25.65 -17.10 -12.48
C THR A 120 -24.62 -16.67 -11.44
N THR A 121 -23.97 -17.64 -10.80
CA THR A 121 -22.82 -17.41 -9.92
C THR A 121 -21.57 -17.33 -10.80
N ASP A 122 -21.17 -16.12 -11.15
CA ASP A 122 -19.92 -15.91 -11.90
C ASP A 122 -18.72 -16.18 -10.99
N ILE A 123 -17.96 -17.23 -11.29
CA ILE A 123 -16.67 -17.49 -10.64
C ILE A 123 -15.66 -16.50 -11.24
N VAL A 124 -15.46 -15.36 -10.57
CA VAL A 124 -14.41 -14.41 -10.94
C VAL A 124 -13.08 -14.92 -10.39
N LYS A 125 -12.19 -15.36 -11.28
CA LYS A 125 -10.81 -15.69 -10.95
C LYS A 125 -10.07 -14.36 -10.69
N ARG A 126 -9.55 -14.13 -9.48
CA ARG A 126 -8.67 -12.97 -9.22
C ARG A 126 -7.29 -13.27 -9.82
N ASP A 127 -6.75 -12.33 -10.59
CA ASP A 127 -5.39 -12.42 -11.17
C ASP A 127 -4.27 -12.17 -10.14
N LYS A 128 -4.63 -11.71 -8.94
CA LYS A 128 -3.74 -11.27 -7.85
C LYS A 128 -4.05 -12.05 -6.57
N SER A 129 -3.06 -12.19 -5.68
CA SER A 129 -3.29 -12.82 -4.36
C SER A 129 -4.27 -12.00 -3.52
N PHE A 130 -4.90 -12.63 -2.53
CA PHE A 130 -5.85 -11.94 -1.65
C PHE A 130 -5.21 -10.73 -0.98
N PHE A 131 -4.03 -10.90 -0.37
CA PHE A 131 -3.34 -9.82 0.33
C PHE A 131 -2.89 -8.71 -0.60
N HIS A 132 -2.61 -9.02 -1.87
CA HIS A 132 -2.34 -7.99 -2.88
C HIS A 132 -3.58 -7.11 -3.10
N SER A 133 -4.75 -7.71 -3.36
CA SER A 133 -5.99 -6.95 -3.50
C SER A 133 -6.37 -6.21 -2.21
N TYR A 134 -6.12 -6.82 -1.04
CA TYR A 134 -6.40 -6.21 0.26
C TYR A 134 -5.53 -4.98 0.53
N CYS A 135 -4.22 -5.08 0.24
CA CYS A 135 -3.28 -3.96 0.35
C CYS A 135 -3.65 -2.81 -0.61
N GLU A 136 -4.08 -3.12 -1.83
CA GLU A 136 -4.57 -2.09 -2.76
C GLU A 136 -5.79 -1.36 -2.21
N MET A 137 -6.77 -2.10 -1.68
CA MET A 137 -7.97 -1.49 -1.09
C MET A 137 -7.63 -0.60 0.08
N PHE A 138 -6.73 -1.03 0.96
CA PHE A 138 -6.22 -0.20 2.04
C PHE A 138 -5.58 1.08 1.51
N GLY A 139 -4.74 0.99 0.47
CA GLY A 139 -4.14 2.17 -0.17
C GLY A 139 -5.17 3.17 -0.72
N ARG A 140 -6.30 2.70 -1.25
CA ARG A 140 -7.37 3.57 -1.80
C ARG A 140 -8.00 4.45 -0.73
N ILE A 141 -8.04 4.02 0.53
CA ILE A 141 -8.50 4.86 1.65
C ILE A 141 -7.71 6.17 1.69
N PHE A 142 -6.42 6.09 1.36
CA PHE A 142 -5.48 7.21 1.33
C PHE A 142 -5.28 7.79 -0.06
N PHE A 143 -6.24 7.57 -0.97
CA PHE A 143 -6.21 8.07 -2.35
C PHE A 143 -5.09 7.55 -3.24
N LEU A 144 -4.39 6.51 -2.78
CA LEU A 144 -3.33 5.91 -3.55
C LEU A 144 -3.94 5.11 -4.71
N LYS A 145 -3.66 5.53 -5.95
CA LYS A 145 -4.16 4.91 -7.19
C LYS A 145 -3.06 4.10 -7.86
N GLU A 146 -3.21 2.78 -7.89
CA GLU A 146 -2.22 1.90 -8.54
C GLU A 146 -1.99 2.28 -10.00
N ARG A 147 -0.73 2.19 -10.42
CA ARG A 147 -0.30 2.15 -11.82
C ARG A 147 0.77 1.06 -11.96
N TYR A 148 1.01 0.62 -13.18
CA TYR A 148 2.04 -0.36 -13.49
C TYR A 148 3.35 0.31 -13.89
N LEU A 149 4.49 -0.07 -13.32
CA LEU A 149 5.82 0.29 -13.86
C LEU A 149 6.31 -0.73 -14.91
N PRO A 150 7.11 -0.29 -15.90
CA PRO A 150 7.88 -1.20 -16.74
C PRO A 150 8.94 -1.93 -15.91
N VAL A 151 9.45 -3.03 -16.46
CA VAL A 151 10.58 -3.77 -15.87
C VAL A 151 11.86 -2.94 -16.07
N GLU A 152 12.62 -2.72 -14.99
CA GLU A 152 13.94 -2.09 -15.08
C GLU A 152 15.03 -3.15 -15.11
N THR A 153 16.09 -2.89 -15.88
CA THR A 153 17.28 -3.76 -15.97
C THR A 153 18.51 -3.02 -15.46
N PHE A 154 19.26 -3.61 -14.54
CA PHE A 154 20.46 -3.00 -13.94
C PHE A 154 21.48 -4.06 -13.51
N LEU A 155 22.71 -3.64 -13.23
CA LEU A 155 23.77 -4.49 -12.73
C LEU A 155 23.73 -4.60 -11.20
N CYS A 156 23.77 -5.80 -10.66
CA CYS A 156 23.93 -6.05 -9.23
C CYS A 156 24.98 -7.15 -9.03
N ARG A 157 26.08 -6.85 -8.33
CA ARG A 157 27.21 -7.78 -8.11
C ARG A 157 27.64 -8.49 -9.40
N ASN A 158 27.86 -7.71 -10.46
CA ASN A 158 28.27 -8.16 -11.80
C ASN A 158 27.27 -9.07 -12.54
N LYS A 159 26.02 -9.13 -12.07
CA LYS A 159 24.93 -9.83 -12.76
C LYS A 159 23.90 -8.83 -13.25
N THR A 160 23.44 -9.02 -14.48
CA THR A 160 22.29 -8.28 -15.00
C THR A 160 21.02 -8.79 -14.33
N VAL A 161 20.34 -7.91 -13.61
CA VAL A 161 19.09 -8.19 -12.90
C VAL A 161 17.95 -7.46 -13.61
N LYS A 162 16.82 -8.15 -13.77
CA LYS A 162 15.54 -7.57 -14.19
C LYS A 162 14.61 -7.54 -12.99
N SER A 163 14.06 -6.39 -12.66
CA SER A 163 13.17 -6.24 -11.51
C SER A 163 11.99 -5.34 -11.82
N LYS A 164 10.85 -5.62 -11.18
CA LYS A 164 9.61 -4.86 -11.29
C LYS A 164 8.88 -4.94 -9.95
N PRO A 165 8.45 -3.81 -9.37
CA PRO A 165 7.65 -3.83 -8.15
C PRO A 165 6.25 -4.42 -8.36
N ASP A 166 5.64 -4.97 -7.31
CA ASP A 166 4.32 -5.62 -7.40
C ASP A 166 3.20 -4.59 -7.59
N VAL A 167 3.23 -3.48 -6.84
CA VAL A 167 2.30 -2.33 -6.96
C VAL A 167 3.11 -1.04 -7.02
N THR A 168 2.67 -0.06 -7.80
CA THR A 168 3.34 1.26 -7.85
C THR A 168 2.34 2.40 -7.91
N TYR A 169 2.71 3.55 -7.36
CA TYR A 169 1.89 4.76 -7.37
C TYR A 169 2.65 5.84 -8.11
N ARG A 170 2.16 6.17 -9.31
CA ARG A 170 2.74 7.22 -10.17
C ARG A 170 2.03 8.54 -9.96
N PHE A 171 2.78 9.62 -10.04
CA PHE A 171 2.27 10.98 -10.17
C PHE A 171 2.91 11.63 -11.40
N TYR A 172 2.25 12.65 -11.95
CA TYR A 172 2.73 13.36 -13.12
C TYR A 172 3.33 14.68 -12.69
N GLN A 173 4.60 14.92 -13.00
CA GLN A 173 5.18 16.25 -12.84
C GLN A 173 4.37 17.30 -13.62
N ASP A 174 4.39 18.52 -13.09
CA ASP A 174 3.87 19.71 -13.76
C ASP A 174 4.56 19.85 -15.13
N PRO A 175 3.83 20.09 -16.24
CA PRO A 175 4.43 20.43 -17.51
C PRO A 175 5.48 21.54 -17.43
N ALA A 176 5.35 22.51 -16.52
CA ALA A 176 6.33 23.59 -16.31
C ALA A 176 7.67 23.09 -15.73
N LEU A 177 7.66 21.98 -14.98
CA LEU A 177 8.88 21.35 -14.45
C LEU A 177 9.56 20.42 -15.47
N ARG A 178 8.96 20.22 -16.66
CA ARG A 178 9.53 19.37 -17.72
C ARG A 178 10.74 20.00 -18.42
N GLU A 179 10.86 21.33 -18.42
CA GLU A 179 11.90 22.00 -19.21
C GLU A 179 13.32 21.78 -18.67
N GLU A 180 13.49 21.49 -17.36
CA GLU A 180 14.81 21.19 -16.79
C GLU A 180 15.25 19.72 -16.96
N CYS A 181 14.31 18.80 -17.18
CA CYS A 181 14.61 17.37 -17.36
C CYS A 181 14.82 17.05 -18.85
N ALA A 182 16.01 17.32 -19.37
CA ALA A 182 16.44 17.07 -20.76
C ALA A 182 16.46 15.58 -21.21
N LEU A 183 15.76 14.68 -20.52
CA LEU A 183 15.58 13.29 -20.92
C LEU A 183 14.17 13.11 -21.49
N LYS A 184 14.07 13.12 -22.82
CA LYS A 184 12.85 13.01 -23.66
C LYS A 184 12.09 11.68 -23.56
N GLU A 185 12.13 10.97 -22.44
CA GLU A 185 11.26 9.82 -22.18
C GLU A 185 10.17 10.26 -21.22
N GLU A 186 8.92 9.82 -21.44
CA GLU A 186 7.75 10.11 -20.62
C GLU A 186 8.11 10.13 -19.12
N CYS A 187 8.31 11.32 -18.54
CA CYS A 187 8.79 11.52 -17.17
C CYS A 187 7.67 11.26 -16.15
N ALA A 188 7.06 10.07 -16.21
CA ALA A 188 6.21 9.59 -15.15
C ALA A 188 7.11 9.23 -13.96
N THR A 189 6.86 9.86 -12.83
CA THR A 189 7.63 9.65 -11.62
C THR A 189 6.79 8.86 -10.60
N SER A 190 7.42 7.91 -9.92
CA SER A 190 6.86 7.02 -8.91
C SER A 190 7.06 7.60 -7.53
N LEU A 191 5.99 7.65 -6.76
CA LEU A 191 6.04 8.10 -5.38
C LEU A 191 6.36 6.94 -4.43
N LEU A 192 5.77 5.78 -4.69
CA LEU A 192 5.76 4.64 -3.79
C LEU A 192 5.68 3.33 -4.59
N PHE A 193 6.39 2.31 -4.16
CA PHE A 193 6.20 0.93 -4.63
C PHE A 193 5.87 0.00 -3.46
N ILE A 194 5.16 -1.10 -3.73
CA ILE A 194 4.83 -2.09 -2.71
C ILE A 194 5.27 -3.47 -3.17
N LYS A 195 5.99 -4.17 -2.30
CA LYS A 195 6.24 -5.61 -2.38
C LYS A 195 5.18 -6.33 -1.57
N VAL A 196 4.38 -7.21 -2.17
CA VAL A 196 3.35 -7.98 -1.45
C VAL A 196 3.76 -9.44 -1.33
N LYS A 197 3.62 -10.00 -0.12
CA LYS A 197 3.91 -11.40 0.19
C LYS A 197 2.81 -11.99 1.07
N ASP A 198 2.37 -13.19 0.70
CA ASP A 198 1.40 -13.99 1.45
C ASP A 198 2.06 -14.77 2.62
N THR A 199 3.15 -14.23 3.16
CA THR A 199 3.90 -14.84 4.26
C THR A 199 3.95 -13.87 5.42
N ALA A 200 3.73 -14.35 6.64
CA ALA A 200 3.82 -13.54 7.85
C ALA A 200 5.25 -13.01 8.10
N VAL A 201 5.32 -11.85 8.74
CA VAL A 201 6.58 -11.33 9.31
C VAL A 201 7.10 -12.30 10.37
N LYS A 202 8.39 -12.59 10.36
CA LYS A 202 9.04 -13.56 11.26
C LYS A 202 9.17 -13.04 12.69
N THR A 203 9.45 -11.76 12.87
CA THR A 203 9.56 -11.09 14.18
C THR A 203 9.07 -9.65 14.08
N ASN A 204 8.39 -9.17 15.12
CA ASN A 204 7.79 -7.83 15.18
C ASN A 204 8.62 -6.84 16.02
N THR A 205 9.86 -7.18 16.37
CA THR A 205 10.72 -6.34 17.21
C THR A 205 11.47 -5.32 16.38
N ILE A 206 11.47 -4.06 16.81
CA ILE A 206 12.20 -2.96 16.16
C ILE A 206 13.71 -3.24 16.13
N ASP A 207 14.22 -3.85 17.19
CA ASP A 207 15.66 -4.10 17.37
C ASP A 207 16.20 -5.20 16.44
N ALA A 208 15.30 -6.02 15.86
CA ALA A 208 15.70 -7.03 14.90
C ALA A 208 16.02 -6.38 13.54
N PRO A 209 17.17 -6.73 12.92
CA PRO A 209 17.48 -6.38 11.54
C PRO A 209 16.32 -6.76 10.58
N LEU A 210 16.11 -5.96 9.52
CA LEU A 210 15.02 -6.19 8.57
C LEU A 210 15.07 -7.62 7.97
N GLU A 211 16.26 -8.15 7.70
CA GLU A 211 16.47 -9.51 7.21
C GLU A 211 16.01 -10.60 8.19
N GLU A 212 16.02 -10.32 9.50
CA GLU A 212 15.46 -11.23 10.50
C GLU A 212 13.93 -11.14 10.51
N GLN A 213 13.37 -9.95 10.27
CA GLN A 213 11.93 -9.71 10.17
C GLN A 213 11.30 -10.35 8.92
N VAL A 214 11.93 -10.20 7.75
CA VAL A 214 11.33 -10.63 6.45
C VAL A 214 12.06 -11.79 5.79
N GLY A 215 13.29 -12.10 6.20
CA GLY A 215 14.14 -13.11 5.57
C GLY A 215 14.98 -12.59 4.41
N LEU A 216 16.21 -13.11 4.29
CA LEU A 216 17.21 -12.71 3.28
C LEU A 216 16.71 -12.74 1.84
N LYS A 217 15.92 -13.75 1.46
CA LYS A 217 15.35 -13.86 0.10
C LYS A 217 14.42 -12.69 -0.22
N ILE A 218 13.58 -12.28 0.72
CA ILE A 218 12.65 -11.16 0.55
C ILE A 218 13.43 -9.84 0.55
N MET A 219 14.40 -9.68 1.45
CA MET A 219 15.28 -8.51 1.48
C MET A 219 15.97 -8.29 0.13
N GLY A 220 16.57 -9.34 -0.45
CA GLY A 220 17.21 -9.25 -1.77
C GLY A 220 16.26 -8.81 -2.88
N GLN A 221 15.01 -9.27 -2.86
CA GLN A 221 13.98 -8.82 -3.80
C GLN A 221 13.61 -7.35 -3.60
N VAL A 222 13.38 -6.94 -2.34
CA VAL A 222 13.06 -5.56 -1.97
C VAL A 222 14.19 -4.61 -2.38
N GLY A 223 15.44 -4.98 -2.16
CA GLY A 223 16.60 -4.20 -2.61
C GLY A 223 16.60 -4.00 -4.13
N CYS A 224 16.36 -5.06 -4.90
CA CYS A 224 16.27 -4.98 -6.36
C CYS A 224 15.10 -4.11 -6.85
N GLU A 225 13.94 -4.19 -6.19
CA GLU A 225 12.76 -3.38 -6.54
C GLU A 225 12.93 -1.91 -6.17
N LEU A 226 13.54 -1.61 -5.02
CA LEU A 226 13.95 -0.25 -4.63
C LEU A 226 14.86 0.36 -5.70
N ILE A 227 15.82 -0.43 -6.20
CA ILE A 227 16.75 0.02 -7.24
C ILE A 227 16.00 0.31 -8.54
N ALA A 228 15.17 -0.63 -9.01
CA ALA A 228 14.35 -0.47 -10.21
C ALA A 228 13.43 0.75 -10.15
N ALA A 229 12.79 0.99 -9.00
CA ALA A 229 11.88 2.10 -8.81
C ALA A 229 12.58 3.47 -8.77
N SER A 230 13.89 3.51 -8.47
CA SER A 230 14.58 4.76 -8.23
C SER A 230 14.63 5.67 -9.45
N ARG A 231 14.81 5.14 -10.67
CA ARG A 231 14.86 5.95 -11.91
C ARG A 231 13.70 6.92 -12.01
N THR A 232 12.53 6.44 -11.63
CA THR A 232 11.29 7.19 -11.70
C THR A 232 10.95 7.80 -10.34
N SER A 233 11.70 7.56 -9.27
CA SER A 233 11.26 8.00 -7.95
C SER A 233 11.28 9.53 -7.80
N VAL A 234 10.29 10.09 -7.09
CA VAL A 234 10.36 11.49 -6.62
C VAL A 234 11.57 11.79 -5.78
N PHE A 235 12.10 10.77 -5.11
CA PHE A 235 13.21 10.90 -4.21
C PHE A 235 14.54 10.69 -4.92
N TRP A 236 14.56 10.67 -6.25
CA TRP A 236 15.74 10.42 -7.06
C TRP A 236 17.01 11.09 -6.49
N PRO A 237 18.12 10.35 -6.30
CA PRO A 237 18.39 8.96 -6.72
C PRO A 237 17.90 7.87 -5.75
N ASN A 238 17.13 8.24 -4.74
CA ASN A 238 16.59 7.39 -3.69
C ASN A 238 15.22 6.84 -4.08
N SER A 239 14.67 5.94 -3.27
CA SER A 239 13.31 5.44 -3.44
C SER A 239 12.64 5.10 -2.12
N LEU A 240 11.32 5.29 -2.07
CA LEU A 240 10.44 4.92 -0.96
C LEU A 240 9.55 3.76 -1.39
N GLY A 241 9.37 2.78 -0.51
CA GLY A 241 8.43 1.68 -0.72
C GLY A 241 7.85 1.11 0.56
N ILE A 242 7.00 0.11 0.39
CA ILE A 242 6.35 -0.65 1.45
C ILE A 242 6.55 -2.13 1.19
N ILE A 243 6.89 -2.89 2.22
CA ILE A 243 6.77 -4.34 2.22
C ILE A 243 5.43 -4.67 2.90
N CYS A 244 4.50 -5.25 2.14
CA CYS A 244 3.26 -5.80 2.66
C CYS A 244 3.43 -7.31 2.86
N MET A 245 3.35 -7.75 4.11
CA MET A 245 3.42 -9.15 4.52
C MET A 245 2.12 -9.51 5.22
N GLU A 246 1.22 -10.19 4.51
CA GLU A 246 -0.17 -10.37 4.91
C GLU A 246 -0.85 -9.01 5.20
N THR A 247 -1.13 -8.71 6.48
CA THR A 247 -1.72 -7.43 6.91
C THR A 247 -0.68 -6.43 7.45
N LYS A 248 0.59 -6.84 7.52
CA LYS A 248 1.65 -6.00 8.06
C LYS A 248 2.34 -5.19 6.97
N LEU A 249 2.59 -3.91 7.26
CA LEU A 249 3.27 -2.97 6.39
C LEU A 249 4.60 -2.53 7.03
N ILE A 250 5.68 -2.59 6.27
CA ILE A 250 7.00 -2.07 6.66
C ILE A 250 7.40 -1.02 5.64
N PHE A 251 7.55 0.23 6.05
CA PHE A 251 8.06 1.29 5.17
C PHE A 251 9.56 1.12 5.01
N VAL A 252 10.05 1.22 3.77
CA VAL A 252 11.46 1.08 3.42
C VAL A 252 11.92 2.25 2.56
N PHE A 253 13.08 2.80 2.86
CA PHE A 253 13.68 3.90 2.12
C PHE A 253 15.12 3.58 1.73
N LEU A 254 15.41 3.55 0.43
CA LEU A 254 16.76 3.36 -0.09
C LEU A 254 17.43 4.71 -0.29
N LYS A 255 18.44 5.01 0.52
CA LYS A 255 19.32 6.18 0.35
C LYS A 255 20.61 5.79 -0.39
N ARG A 256 21.01 6.56 -1.39
CA ARG A 256 22.28 6.39 -2.13
C ARG A 256 22.71 7.64 -2.89
N SER A 257 23.94 7.64 -3.41
CA SER A 257 24.42 8.69 -4.31
C SER A 257 23.94 8.49 -5.75
N GLN A 258 23.86 9.60 -6.50
CA GLN A 258 23.47 9.57 -7.90
C GLN A 258 24.54 8.87 -8.75
N ASP A 259 25.82 9.03 -8.41
CA ASP A 259 26.92 8.38 -9.11
C ASP A 259 26.88 6.87 -8.94
N HIS A 260 26.58 6.37 -7.73
CA HIS A 260 26.38 4.95 -7.49
C HIS A 260 25.18 4.41 -8.30
N TYR A 261 24.06 5.15 -8.39
CA TYR A 261 22.97 4.71 -9.26
C TYR A 261 23.38 4.64 -10.74
N ARG A 262 24.05 5.69 -11.23
CA ARG A 262 24.45 5.79 -12.63
C ARG A 262 25.43 4.67 -12.99
N SER A 263 26.34 4.31 -12.08
CA SER A 263 27.31 3.24 -12.34
C SER A 263 26.67 1.85 -12.46
N ILE A 264 25.57 1.58 -11.75
CA ILE A 264 24.86 0.29 -11.84
C ILE A 264 23.83 0.21 -12.98
N VAL A 265 23.30 1.34 -13.47
CA VAL A 265 22.27 1.37 -14.54
C VAL A 265 22.84 1.72 -15.91
N ARG A 266 23.91 2.51 -16.00
CA ARG A 266 24.56 2.88 -17.27
C ARG A 266 25.76 1.98 -17.55
N THR A 267 25.53 0.73 -17.93
CA THR A 267 26.56 -0.23 -18.38
C THR A 267 27.11 0.08 -19.79
N LYS A 268 27.45 1.34 -20.09
CA LYS A 268 28.20 1.72 -21.31
C LYS A 268 29.57 2.34 -21.04
N HIS A 269 29.93 2.63 -19.79
CA HIS A 269 31.28 3.09 -19.47
C HIS A 269 32.20 1.91 -19.15
N GLU A 270 33.36 1.89 -19.82
CA GLU A 270 34.41 0.88 -19.77
C GLU A 270 35.04 0.67 -18.38
N SER A 271 34.73 1.54 -17.41
CA SER A 271 35.33 1.56 -16.07
C SER A 271 34.62 0.67 -15.03
N GLY A 272 33.56 -0.07 -15.40
CA GLY A 272 32.82 -0.92 -14.46
C GLY A 272 32.05 -0.13 -13.39
N PRO A 273 31.27 -0.82 -12.53
CA PRO A 273 30.59 -0.16 -11.41
C PRO A 273 31.64 0.43 -10.45
N THR A 274 31.50 1.71 -10.12
CA THR A 274 32.27 2.32 -9.02
C THR A 274 31.86 1.69 -7.70
N ASP A 275 32.81 1.41 -6.81
CA ASP A 275 32.51 0.98 -5.44
C ASP A 275 31.57 1.98 -4.77
N GLY A 276 30.47 1.46 -4.22
CA GLY A 276 29.41 2.26 -3.64
C GLY A 276 28.39 1.39 -2.92
N GLU A 277 27.80 1.94 -1.87
CA GLU A 277 26.78 1.26 -1.08
C GLU A 277 25.49 2.08 -1.05
N GLY A 278 24.37 1.37 -0.93
CA GLY A 278 23.05 1.97 -0.67
C GLY A 278 22.61 1.57 0.73
N LYS A 279 22.06 2.52 1.48
CA LYS A 279 21.55 2.26 2.84
C LYS A 279 20.03 2.16 2.79
N ILE A 280 19.49 1.05 3.28
CA ILE A 280 18.05 0.89 3.50
C ILE A 280 17.74 1.26 4.94
N SER A 281 16.88 2.26 5.12
CA SER A 281 16.21 2.54 6.39
C SER A 281 14.81 1.94 6.37
N TYR A 282 14.31 1.47 7.51
CA TYR A 282 13.00 0.85 7.59
C TYR A 282 12.26 1.20 8.89
N SER A 283 10.93 1.12 8.84
CA SER A 283 10.08 1.29 10.02
C SER A 283 9.91 -0.03 10.77
N GLN A 284 9.32 0.04 11.97
CA GLN A 284 8.69 -1.14 12.57
C GLN A 284 7.55 -1.67 11.67
N PRO A 285 7.17 -2.96 11.78
CA PRO A 285 5.97 -3.47 11.14
C PRO A 285 4.71 -2.87 11.78
N PHE A 286 3.85 -2.29 10.95
CA PHE A 286 2.52 -1.79 11.32
C PHE A 286 1.45 -2.75 10.83
N ASP A 287 0.35 -2.94 11.55
CA ASP A 287 -0.73 -3.83 11.11
C ASP A 287 -1.98 -3.07 10.62
N MET A 288 -2.42 -3.36 9.39
CA MET A 288 -3.65 -2.79 8.82
C MET A 288 -4.90 -3.13 9.66
N LEU A 289 -4.86 -4.18 10.46
CA LEU A 289 -5.96 -4.60 11.32
C LEU A 289 -5.92 -3.96 12.72
N ASN A 290 -4.81 -3.32 13.08
CA ASN A 290 -4.65 -2.63 14.35
C ASN A 290 -5.03 -1.14 14.23
N ALA A 291 -5.93 -0.67 15.09
CA ALA A 291 -6.43 0.71 15.05
C ALA A 291 -5.35 1.76 15.32
N ASP A 292 -4.43 1.51 16.25
CA ASP A 292 -3.38 2.46 16.61
C ASP A 292 -2.33 2.57 15.50
N ASP A 293 -1.98 1.45 14.88
CA ASP A 293 -1.03 1.43 13.77
C ASP A 293 -1.60 2.14 12.53
N ARG A 294 -2.89 1.94 12.21
CA ARG A 294 -3.54 2.71 11.15
C ARG A 294 -3.47 4.21 11.40
N GLN A 295 -3.65 4.66 12.64
CA GLN A 295 -3.53 6.08 12.99
C GLN A 295 -2.09 6.59 12.81
N LYS A 296 -1.08 5.83 13.23
CA LYS A 296 0.34 6.21 13.06
C LYS A 296 0.75 6.34 11.59
N MET A 297 0.13 5.57 10.70
CA MET A 297 0.43 5.57 9.27
C MET A 297 -0.40 6.60 8.48
N ALA A 298 -1.55 7.03 8.99
CA ALA A 298 -2.56 7.76 8.23
C ALA A 298 -2.01 9.06 7.62
N ASP A 299 -1.36 9.90 8.41
CA ASP A 299 -0.82 11.19 7.94
C ASP A 299 0.15 11.01 6.78
N LEU A 300 1.09 10.06 6.90
CA LEU A 300 2.06 9.77 5.83
C LEU A 300 1.35 9.29 4.56
N LEU A 301 0.42 8.33 4.68
CA LEU A 301 -0.26 7.77 3.52
C LEU A 301 -1.17 8.79 2.83
N PHE A 302 -1.88 9.65 3.59
CA PHE A 302 -2.66 10.74 3.02
C PHE A 302 -1.78 11.78 2.34
N TRP A 303 -0.65 12.15 2.95
CA TRP A 303 0.29 13.07 2.31
C TRP A 303 0.81 12.50 0.98
N LEU A 304 1.13 11.21 0.93
CA LEU A 304 1.51 10.54 -0.31
C LEU A 304 0.35 10.53 -1.34
N GLY A 305 -0.88 10.25 -0.92
CA GLY A 305 -2.06 10.31 -1.78
C GLY A 305 -2.31 11.71 -2.37
N CYS A 306 -2.23 12.74 -1.54
CA CYS A 306 -2.38 14.14 -1.95
C CYS A 306 -1.34 14.54 -2.99
N ILE A 307 -0.07 14.14 -2.81
CA ILE A 307 0.98 14.36 -3.81
C ILE A 307 0.68 13.59 -5.09
N GLN A 308 0.19 12.36 -4.96
CA GLN A 308 -0.06 11.53 -6.13
C GLN A 308 -1.08 12.17 -7.08
N ASP A 309 -2.13 12.75 -6.51
CA ASP A 309 -3.30 13.21 -7.26
C ASP A 309 -3.51 14.73 -7.16
N TYR A 310 -2.44 15.49 -6.94
CA TYR A 310 -2.44 16.95 -6.70
C TYR A 310 -3.19 17.77 -7.76
N LYS A 311 -3.26 17.30 -9.01
CA LYS A 311 -3.99 17.98 -10.10
C LYS A 311 -5.50 17.82 -10.00
N ASN A 312 -5.96 16.72 -9.40
CA ASN A 312 -7.39 16.47 -9.16
C ASN A 312 -7.84 17.06 -7.82
N TYR A 313 -6.90 17.39 -6.93
CA TYR A 313 -7.16 18.20 -5.74
C TYR A 313 -7.00 19.67 -6.07
N LYS A 314 -8.08 20.29 -6.57
CA LYS A 314 -8.25 21.72 -6.36
C LYS A 314 -8.51 21.92 -4.88
N PHE A 315 -7.44 22.00 -4.10
CA PHE A 315 -7.51 22.59 -2.77
C PHE A 315 -8.14 23.98 -2.96
N ILE A 316 -9.23 24.20 -2.24
CA ILE A 316 -10.28 25.19 -2.52
C ILE A 316 -9.69 26.60 -2.64
#